data_AF-A0A1F7UU31-F1
#
_entry.id   AF-A0A1F7UU31-F1
#
_cell.length_a   1.000
_cell.length_b   1.000
_cell.length_c   1.000
_cell.angle_alpha   90.00
_cell.angle_beta   90.00
_cell.angle_gamma   90.00
#
_symmetry.space_group_name_H-M   'P 1'
#
loop_
_entity.id
_entity.type
_entity.pdbx_description
1 polymer ?
#
loop_
_entity_poly.entity_id
_entity_poly.type
_entity_poly.pdbx_seq_one_letter_code
_entity_poly.pdbx_strand_id
1 'polypeptide(L)'
;MPQPYALSIIGEQGRKIITFANNSPNFVEVIFTIDGREVKEGKFPDNGTRGYGYPPKLEKPVRKMKDGRPVQLPAHGGKVQAKIFQGVGSYKDEDLDKPTFMRHELVDKFSFRRASDQPITTLEVQY
;
A
#
# COMPACT_ATOMS: atom_id res chain seq x y z
N MET A 1 13.12 -18.80 0.42
CA MET A 1 13.10 -17.60 -0.45
C MET A 1 12.53 -16.45 0.36
N PRO A 2 13.07 -15.22 0.32
CA PRO A 2 12.47 -14.07 1.00
C PRO A 2 11.06 -13.82 0.46
N GLN A 3 10.12 -13.46 1.33
CA GLN A 3 8.76 -13.14 0.91
C GLN A 3 8.76 -11.87 0.05
N PRO A 4 8.07 -11.85 -1.11
CA PRO A 4 8.11 -10.71 -2.03
C PRO A 4 7.41 -9.46 -1.49
N TYR A 5 6.62 -9.60 -0.40
CA TYR A 5 5.88 -8.52 0.23
C TYR A 5 6.05 -8.61 1.74
N ALA A 6 6.09 -7.48 2.43
CA ALA A 6 6.11 -7.42 3.88
C ALA A 6 5.14 -6.35 4.39
N LEU A 7 4.41 -6.68 5.44
CA LEU A 7 3.52 -5.77 6.17
C LEU A 7 4.01 -5.73 7.63
N SER A 8 4.21 -4.52 8.16
CA SER A 8 4.62 -4.32 9.55
C SER A 8 3.96 -3.08 10.13
N ILE A 9 3.91 -3.01 11.46
CA ILE A 9 3.52 -1.81 12.20
C ILE A 9 4.76 -1.30 12.93
N ILE A 10 5.15 -0.05 12.66
CA ILE A 10 6.26 0.61 13.34
C ILE A 10 5.76 1.69 14.29
N GLY A 11 6.49 1.93 15.38
CA GLY A 11 6.26 3.06 16.26
C GLY A 11 7.05 4.28 15.80
N GLU A 12 6.38 5.41 15.56
CA GLU A 12 7.00 6.69 15.21
C GLU A 12 6.31 7.82 15.99
N GLN A 13 7.08 8.59 16.77
CA GLN A 13 6.57 9.73 17.56
C GLN A 13 5.37 9.38 18.47
N GLY A 14 5.41 8.20 19.10
CA GLY A 14 4.33 7.71 19.97
C GLY A 14 3.07 7.23 19.24
N ARG A 15 3.11 7.14 17.90
CA ARG A 15 2.02 6.63 17.06
C ARG A 15 2.44 5.33 16.38
N LYS A 16 1.49 4.42 16.19
CA LYS A 16 1.67 3.23 15.37
C LYS A 16 1.40 3.60 13.91
N ILE A 17 2.22 3.09 12.99
CA ILE A 17 2.13 3.38 11.56
C ILE A 17 2.25 2.09 10.76
N ILE A 18 1.39 1.93 9.76
CA ILE A 18 1.43 0.82 8.82
C ILE A 18 2.61 1.03 7.86
N THR A 19 3.48 0.03 7.72
CA THR A 19 4.56 0.02 6.73
C THR A 19 4.38 -1.17 5.81
N PHE A 20 4.55 -0.93 4.52
CA PHE A 20 4.49 -1.98 3.50
C PHE A 20 5.71 -1.92 2.60
N ALA A 21 6.27 -3.10 2.32
CA ALA A 21 7.38 -3.29 1.41
C ALA A 21 6.96 -4.18 0.23
N ASN A 22 7.18 -3.68 -0.98
CA ASN A 22 7.13 -4.44 -2.23
C ASN A 22 8.55 -4.77 -2.68
N ASN A 23 9.02 -5.97 -2.35
CA ASN A 23 10.33 -6.49 -2.78
C ASN A 23 10.26 -7.23 -4.12
N SER A 24 9.07 -7.33 -4.71
CA SER A 24 8.88 -7.95 -6.02
C SER A 24 9.36 -7.04 -7.16
N PRO A 25 9.64 -7.60 -8.35
CA PRO A 25 9.95 -6.81 -9.55
C PRO A 25 8.70 -6.18 -10.20
N ASN A 26 7.50 -6.38 -9.64
CA ASN A 26 6.24 -5.97 -10.24
C ASN A 26 5.64 -4.76 -9.55
N PHE A 27 4.89 -3.96 -10.30
CA PHE A 27 3.96 -3.01 -9.71
C PHE A 27 2.79 -3.77 -9.09
N VAL A 28 2.34 -3.32 -7.93
CA VAL A 28 1.16 -3.88 -7.25
C VAL A 28 0.26 -2.77 -6.75
N GLU A 29 -1.01 -3.10 -6.57
CA GLU A 29 -1.93 -2.26 -5.83
C GLU A 29 -2.27 -2.95 -4.51
N VAL A 30 -2.28 -2.19 -3.42
CA VAL A 30 -2.48 -2.72 -2.08
C VAL A 30 -3.66 -2.01 -1.43
N ILE A 31 -4.69 -2.77 -1.08
CA ILE A 31 -5.77 -2.27 -0.22
C ILE A 31 -5.41 -2.62 1.22
N PHE A 32 -5.14 -1.59 2.03
CA PHE A 32 -5.01 -1.75 3.46
C PHE A 32 -6.38 -1.70 4.12
N THR A 33 -6.64 -2.61 5.05
CA THR A 33 -7.83 -2.57 5.90
C THR A 33 -7.45 -2.65 7.36
N ILE A 34 -8.15 -1.92 8.22
CA ILE A 34 -8.08 -2.02 9.68
C ILE A 34 -9.44 -2.56 10.14
N ASP A 35 -9.43 -3.73 10.79
CA ASP A 35 -10.65 -4.40 11.28
C ASP A 35 -11.71 -4.59 10.20
N GLY A 36 -11.26 -4.89 8.97
CA GLY A 36 -12.10 -5.14 7.80
C GLY A 36 -12.52 -3.89 7.02
N ARG A 37 -12.25 -2.68 7.53
CA ARG A 37 -12.55 -1.42 6.85
C ARG A 37 -11.31 -0.90 6.14
N GLU A 38 -11.43 -0.50 4.88
CA GLU A 38 -10.29 0.02 4.12
C GLU A 38 -9.84 1.40 4.63
N VAL A 39 -8.54 1.65 4.53
CA VAL A 39 -7.88 2.79 5.20
C VAL A 39 -8.21 4.15 4.59
N LYS A 40 -8.60 4.22 3.30
CA LYS A 40 -8.76 5.50 2.59
C LYS A 40 -10.08 6.19 2.90
N GLU A 41 -11.18 5.45 3.00
CA GLU A 41 -12.54 5.94 3.21
C GLU A 41 -13.25 5.30 4.44
N GLY A 42 -12.68 4.25 5.05
CA GLY A 42 -13.25 3.58 6.23
C GLY A 42 -14.45 2.67 5.91
N LYS A 43 -14.63 2.31 4.64
CA LYS A 43 -15.73 1.47 4.17
C LYS A 43 -15.30 0.01 4.07
N PHE A 44 -16.24 -0.90 3.87
CA PHE A 44 -15.88 -2.26 3.49
C PHE A 44 -15.38 -2.27 2.04
N PRO A 45 -14.24 -2.90 1.75
CA PRO A 45 -13.72 -2.95 0.39
C PRO A 45 -14.62 -3.81 -0.50
N ASP A 46 -14.89 -3.29 -1.70
CA ASP A 46 -15.60 -3.94 -2.80
C ASP A 46 -14.70 -4.03 -4.05
N ASN A 47 -15.24 -4.54 -5.16
CA ASN A 47 -14.50 -4.67 -6.41
C ASN A 47 -14.05 -3.31 -6.98
N GLY A 48 -14.80 -2.23 -6.70
CA GLY A 48 -14.48 -0.86 -7.14
C GLY A 48 -13.42 -0.17 -6.29
N THR A 49 -13.14 -0.69 -5.09
CA THR A 49 -12.24 -0.08 -4.12
C THR A 49 -10.82 -0.02 -4.65
N ARG A 50 -10.26 1.18 -4.77
CA ARG A 50 -8.89 1.41 -5.29
C ARG A 50 -7.88 1.47 -4.16
N GLY A 51 -6.84 0.65 -4.25
CA GLY A 51 -5.75 0.57 -3.28
C GLY A 51 -4.64 1.59 -3.54
N TYR A 52 -3.61 1.58 -2.71
CA TYR A 52 -2.39 2.35 -2.89
C TYR A 52 -1.51 1.66 -3.91
N GLY A 53 -0.90 2.43 -4.81
CA GLY A 53 0.05 1.88 -5.77
C GLY A 53 1.43 1.70 -5.14
N TYR A 54 2.05 0.54 -5.34
CA TYR A 54 3.43 0.27 -4.96
C TYR A 54 4.25 -0.18 -6.17
N PRO A 55 5.21 0.65 -6.64
CA PRO A 55 6.20 0.21 -7.62
C PRO A 55 7.13 -0.88 -7.07
N PRO A 56 7.90 -1.54 -7.96
CA PRO A 56 8.92 -2.50 -7.58
C PRO A 56 9.95 -1.93 -6.60
N LYS A 57 10.39 -2.75 -5.65
CA LYS A 57 11.45 -2.43 -4.67
C LYS A 57 11.16 -1.16 -3.85
N LEU A 58 9.90 -0.93 -3.50
CA LEU A 58 9.49 0.19 -2.65
C LEU A 58 9.09 -0.27 -1.26
N GLU A 59 9.66 0.37 -0.25
CA GLU A 59 9.16 0.34 1.12
C GLU A 59 8.66 1.73 1.51
N LYS A 60 7.43 1.82 2.03
CA LYS A 60 6.85 3.12 2.41
C LYS A 60 5.86 2.98 3.58
N PRO A 61 5.92 3.91 4.57
CA PRO A 61 4.90 4.03 5.59
C PRO A 61 3.62 4.67 5.03
N VAL A 62 2.47 4.15 5.43
CA VAL A 62 1.13 4.68 5.13
C VAL A 62 0.69 5.59 6.26
N ARG A 63 1.06 6.86 6.18
CA ARG A 63 0.81 7.85 7.25
C ARG A 63 -0.52 8.56 7.13
N LYS A 64 -1.07 8.67 5.91
CA LYS A 64 -2.23 9.49 5.60
C LYS A 64 -3.23 8.77 4.69
N MET A 65 -4.49 9.11 4.89
CA MET A 65 -5.60 8.84 3.97
C MET A 65 -5.42 9.66 2.68
N LYS A 66 -6.25 9.38 1.66
CA LYS A 66 -6.23 10.13 0.39
C LYS A 66 -6.55 11.61 0.57
N ASP A 67 -7.38 11.96 1.55
CA ASP A 67 -7.76 13.33 1.87
C ASP A 67 -6.71 14.09 2.72
N GLY A 68 -5.57 13.46 3.01
CA GLY A 68 -4.48 14.04 3.78
C GLY A 68 -4.61 13.90 5.30
N ARG A 69 -5.74 13.38 5.81
CA ARG A 69 -5.88 13.08 7.25
C ARG A 69 -4.96 11.94 7.67
N PRO A 70 -4.45 11.91 8.91
CA PRO A 70 -3.65 10.80 9.39
C PRO A 70 -4.44 9.49 9.40
N VAL A 71 -3.78 8.38 9.04
CA VAL A 71 -4.33 7.04 9.31
C VAL A 71 -4.34 6.84 10.82
N GLN A 72 -5.51 6.51 11.37
CA GLN A 72 -5.65 6.23 12.81
C GLN A 72 -5.74 4.73 13.03
N LEU A 73 -4.77 4.20 13.77
CA LEU A 73 -4.83 2.84 14.30
C LEU A 73 -5.49 2.88 15.69
N PRO A 74 -6.56 2.08 15.92
CA PRO A 74 -7.17 1.93 17.24
C PRO A 74 -6.16 1.68 18.36
N ALA A 75 -6.40 2.31 19.52
CA ALA A 75 -5.51 2.22 20.68
C ALA A 75 -5.57 0.85 21.39
N HIS A 76 -6.73 0.19 21.33
CA HIS A 76 -7.01 -1.12 21.92
C HIS A 76 -6.46 -2.29 21.10
N GLY A 77 -5.61 -2.00 20.12
CA GLY A 77 -5.12 -2.96 19.14
C GLY A 77 -6.16 -3.24 18.05
N GLY A 78 -5.78 -4.09 17.11
CA GLY A 78 -6.63 -4.43 15.97
C GLY A 78 -5.87 -5.23 14.93
N LYS A 79 -6.52 -5.39 13.77
CA LYS A 79 -6.01 -6.22 12.69
C LYS A 79 -5.81 -5.38 11.43
N VAL A 80 -4.55 -5.22 11.02
CA VAL A 80 -4.25 -4.65 9.70
C VAL A 80 -4.09 -5.79 8.71
N GLN A 81 -4.79 -5.69 7.59
CA GLN A 81 -4.58 -6.56 6.44
C GLN A 81 -4.12 -5.75 5.23
N ALA A 82 -3.22 -6.31 4.44
CA ALA A 82 -2.81 -5.78 3.14
C ALA A 82 -3.20 -6.77 2.05
N LYS A 83 -4.28 -6.46 1.32
CA LYS A 83 -4.74 -7.24 0.16
C LYS A 83 -3.97 -6.76 -1.07
N ILE A 84 -3.14 -7.63 -1.64
CA ILE A 84 -2.20 -7.27 -2.70
C ILE A 84 -2.74 -7.77 -4.03
N PHE A 85 -2.86 -6.86 -5.00
CA PHE A 85 -3.36 -7.12 -6.34
C PHE A 85 -2.23 -6.96 -7.35
N GLN A 86 -2.10 -7.93 -8.24
CA GLN A 86 -1.18 -7.86 -9.37
C GLN A 86 -1.87 -7.24 -10.58
N GLY A 87 -1.07 -6.63 -11.45
CA GLY A 87 -1.55 -5.97 -12.63
C GLY A 87 -0.41 -5.46 -13.49
N VAL A 88 -0.77 -4.69 -14.51
CA VAL A 88 0.19 -3.98 -15.35
C VAL A 88 0.29 -2.55 -14.80
N GLY A 89 1.49 -2.17 -14.39
CA GLY A 89 1.79 -0.81 -13.96
C GLY A 89 2.97 -0.23 -14.71
N SER A 90 2.93 1.08 -14.94
CA SER A 90 4.02 1.83 -15.55
C SER A 90 4.04 3.25 -15.01
N TYR A 91 5.23 3.81 -14.85
CA TYR A 91 5.39 5.25 -14.70
C TYR A 91 4.96 5.94 -16.00
N LYS A 92 4.50 7.19 -15.90
CA LYS A 92 4.26 8.02 -17.08
C LYS A 92 5.61 8.35 -17.73
N ASP A 93 5.64 8.51 -19.05
CA ASP A 93 6.88 8.77 -19.79
C ASP A 93 7.60 10.01 -19.26
N GLU A 94 6.85 11.08 -18.94
CA GLU A 94 7.38 12.33 -18.34
C GLU A 94 8.06 12.15 -16.97
N ASP A 95 7.77 11.05 -16.27
CA ASP A 95 8.33 10.73 -14.96
C ASP A 95 9.55 9.80 -15.07
N LEU A 96 9.82 9.19 -16.24
CA LEU A 96 10.97 8.29 -16.47
C LEU A 96 12.31 9.05 -16.51
N ASP A 97 12.28 10.32 -16.91
CA ASP A 97 13.46 11.20 -16.98
C ASP A 97 13.91 11.71 -15.60
N LYS A 98 13.15 11.42 -14.53
CA LYS A 98 13.52 11.88 -13.19
C LYS A 98 14.66 11.03 -12.60
N PRO A 99 15.62 11.68 -11.91
CA PRO A 99 16.71 10.98 -11.25
C PRO A 99 16.21 9.88 -10.31
N THR A 100 16.94 8.75 -10.24
CA THR A 100 16.57 7.57 -9.45
C THR A 100 16.21 7.88 -8.00
N PHE A 101 16.85 8.88 -7.40
CA PHE A 101 16.57 9.30 -6.03
C PHE A 101 15.21 9.99 -5.85
N MET A 102 14.61 10.58 -6.89
CA MET A 102 13.27 11.20 -6.85
C MET A 102 12.14 10.19 -7.08
N ARG A 103 12.45 8.92 -7.40
CA ARG A 103 11.44 7.91 -7.72
C ARG A 103 10.50 7.58 -6.55
N HIS A 104 10.87 7.90 -5.31
CA HIS A 104 9.99 7.80 -4.14
C HIS A 104 8.81 8.81 -4.18
N GLU A 105 8.92 9.89 -4.96
CA GLU A 105 7.83 10.84 -5.24
C GLU A 105 6.93 10.38 -6.40
N LEU A 106 7.39 9.42 -7.20
CA LEU A 106 6.64 8.84 -8.33
C LEU A 106 5.65 7.76 -7.91
N VAL A 107 5.66 7.39 -6.64
CA VAL A 107 4.80 6.35 -6.04
C VAL A 107 3.31 6.65 -6.26
N ASP A 108 2.95 7.93 -6.36
CA ASP A 108 1.56 8.36 -6.56
C ASP A 108 1.26 8.76 -8.03
N LYS A 109 2.24 8.65 -8.94
CA LYS A 109 2.13 9.14 -10.34
C LYS A 109 2.09 8.06 -11.41
N PHE A 110 2.17 6.79 -11.04
CA PHE A 110 2.16 5.69 -11.99
C PHE A 110 0.73 5.21 -12.32
N SER A 111 0.55 4.69 -13.53
CA SER A 111 -0.70 4.07 -13.97
C SER A 111 -0.71 2.60 -13.59
N PHE A 112 -1.84 2.08 -13.11
CA PHE A 112 -1.97 0.67 -12.75
C PHE A 112 -3.33 0.11 -13.15
N ARG A 113 -3.32 -1.07 -13.77
CA ARG A 113 -4.52 -1.83 -14.10
C ARG A 113 -4.40 -3.23 -13.52
N ARG A 114 -5.32 -3.58 -12.60
CA ARG A 114 -5.45 -4.93 -12.06
C ARG A 114 -5.62 -5.96 -13.17
N ALA A 115 -4.96 -7.10 -13.00
CA ALA A 115 -5.21 -8.28 -13.83
C ALA A 115 -6.45 -9.06 -13.37
N SER A 116 -6.84 -8.94 -12.10
CA SER A 116 -7.96 -9.65 -11.48
C SER A 116 -8.57 -8.84 -10.33
N ASP A 117 -9.84 -9.10 -10.03
CA ASP A 117 -10.54 -8.57 -8.84
C ASP A 117 -10.22 -9.35 -7.57
N GLN A 118 -9.43 -10.43 -7.65
CA GLN A 118 -8.95 -11.18 -6.50
C GLN A 118 -7.51 -10.78 -6.14
N PRO A 119 -7.19 -10.64 -4.84
CA PRO A 119 -5.82 -10.41 -4.42
C PRO A 119 -4.99 -11.67 -4.67
N ILE A 120 -3.75 -11.48 -5.14
CA ILE A 120 -2.80 -12.59 -5.28
C ILE A 120 -2.31 -13.11 -3.92
N THR A 121 -2.34 -12.26 -2.90
CA THR A 121 -2.05 -12.64 -1.52
C THR A 121 -2.58 -11.58 -0.55
N THR A 122 -2.80 -11.99 0.70
CA THR A 122 -3.20 -11.11 1.80
C THR A 122 -2.20 -11.28 2.93
N LEU A 123 -1.56 -10.19 3.33
CA LEU A 123 -0.76 -10.16 4.56
C LEU A 123 -1.60 -9.65 5.71
N GLU A 124 -1.28 -10.09 6.91
CA GLU A 124 -1.98 -9.70 8.14
C GLU A 124 -0.98 -9.46 9.27
N VAL A 125 -1.23 -8.42 10.06
CA VAL A 125 -0.49 -8.12 11.28
C VAL A 125 -1.46 -7.66 12.37
N GLN A 126 -1.30 -8.23 13.56
CA GLN A 126 -1.94 -7.76 14.78
C GLN A 126 -0.98 -6.79 15.49
N TYR A 127 -1.52 -5.76 16.14
CA TYR A 127 -0.70 -4.72 16.78
C TYR A 127 -1.33 -4.16 18.04
#